data_AF-F7JKC0-F1
#
_entry.id   AF-F7JKC0-F1
#
_cell.length_a   1.000
_cell.length_b   1.000
_cell.length_c   1.000
_cell.angle_alpha   90.00
_cell.angle_beta   90.00
_cell.angle_gamma   90.00
#
_symmetry.space_group_name_H-M   'P 1'
#
loop_
_entity.id
_entity.type
_entity.pdbx_description
1 polymer ?
#
loop_
_entity_poly.entity_id
_entity_poly.type
_entity_poly.pdbx_seq_one_letter_code
_entity_poly.pdbx_strand_id
1 'polypeptide(L)' 'MRLGKYLSSLTKPELEELRELLNLSDDEMPVFEELSHGRSKVCVADNCKISVSTVNNRIKSIRTKINKL' A
#
# COMPACT_ATOMS: atom_id res chain seq x y z
N MET A 1 13.28 3.88 -1.51
CA MET A 1 12.74 2.64 -0.90
C MET A 1 11.62 2.04 -1.74
N ARG A 2 11.44 0.70 -1.74
CA ARG A 2 10.25 0.03 -2.31
C ARG A 2 9.13 0.11 -1.27
N LEU A 3 7.97 0.68 -1.61
CA LEU A 3 6.89 0.97 -0.65
C LEU A 3 6.51 -0.27 0.18
N GLY A 4 6.29 -1.41 -0.47
CA GLY A 4 5.97 -2.66 0.26
C GLY A 4 7.04 -3.10 1.26
N LYS A 5 8.34 -2.86 0.99
CA LYS A 5 9.41 -3.19 1.95
C LYS A 5 9.38 -2.29 3.19
N TYR A 6 9.01 -1.03 3.01
CA TYR A 6 8.82 -0.09 4.11
C TYR A 6 7.61 -0.50 4.96
N LEU A 7 6.46 -0.75 4.33
CA LEU A 7 5.24 -1.13 5.04
C LEU A 7 5.41 -2.47 5.78
N SER A 8 6.06 -3.46 5.15
CA SER A 8 6.29 -4.76 5.79
C SER A 8 7.32 -4.75 6.91
N SER A 9 8.04 -3.66 7.12
CA SER A 9 8.95 -3.50 8.27
C SER A 9 8.29 -2.83 9.47
N LEU A 10 7.08 -2.27 9.30
CA LEU A 10 6.33 -1.65 10.38
C LEU A 10 5.63 -2.71 11.23
N THR A 11 5.53 -2.44 12.52
CA THR A 11 4.71 -3.21 13.45
C THR A 11 3.23 -2.99 13.16
N LYS A 12 2.38 -3.89 13.67
CA LYS A 12 0.93 -3.77 13.54
C LYS A 12 0.38 -2.41 14.04
N PRO A 13 0.71 -1.91 15.25
CA PRO A 13 0.22 -0.60 15.68
C PRO A 13 0.71 0.55 14.77
N GLU A 14 1.97 0.53 14.32
CA GLU A 14 2.47 1.55 13.38
C GLU A 14 1.73 1.53 12.04
N LEU A 15 1.32 0.35 11.56
CA LEU A 15 0.51 0.21 10.34
C LEU A 15 -0.91 0.73 10.53
N GLU A 16 -1.51 0.51 11.71
CA GLU A 16 -2.84 1.01 12.05
C GLU A 16 -2.83 2.53 12.16
N GLU A 17 -1.87 3.12 12.87
CA GLU A 17 -1.68 4.58 12.94
C GLU A 17 -1.45 5.16 11.54
N LEU A 18 -0.56 4.57 10.75
CA LEU A 18 -0.29 5.03 9.40
C LEU A 18 -1.55 4.94 8.51
N ARG A 19 -2.35 3.89 8.65
CA ARG A 19 -3.63 3.73 7.93
C ARG A 19 -4.64 4.80 8.31
N GLU A 20 -4.73 5.19 9.58
CA GLU A 20 -5.64 6.25 10.04
C GLU A 20 -5.19 7.64 9.56
N LEU A 21 -3.88 7.89 9.55
CA LEU A 21 -3.30 9.15 9.06
C LEU A 21 -3.40 9.28 7.54
N LEU A 22 -3.22 8.17 6.81
CA LEU A 22 -3.38 8.15 5.38
C LEU A 22 -4.87 8.12 5.05
N ASN A 23 -5.40 9.24 4.53
CA ASN A 23 -6.74 9.30 3.95
C ASN A 23 -6.83 8.49 2.64
N LEU A 24 -6.69 7.16 2.72
CA LEU A 24 -6.70 6.22 1.60
C LEU A 24 -8.12 6.05 1.06
N SER A 25 -8.26 5.96 -0.26
CA SER A 25 -9.54 5.59 -0.86
C SER A 25 -9.80 4.09 -0.72
N ASP A 26 -11.06 3.69 -0.94
CA ASP A 26 -11.48 2.28 -0.96
C ASP A 26 -10.69 1.44 -1.98
N ASP A 27 -10.21 2.07 -3.05
CA ASP A 27 -9.36 1.44 -4.05
C ASP A 27 -7.90 1.27 -3.59
N GLU A 28 -7.41 2.18 -2.78
CA GLU A 28 -6.03 2.16 -2.29
C GLU A 28 -5.86 1.22 -1.09
N MET A 29 -6.90 1.08 -0.26
CA MET A 29 -6.86 0.29 0.97
C MET A 29 -6.45 -1.17 0.73
N PRO A 30 -7.04 -1.93 -0.23
CA PRO A 30 -6.61 -3.30 -0.48
C PRO A 30 -5.16 -3.40 -0.93
N VAL A 31 -4.70 -2.43 -1.74
CA VAL A 31 -3.30 -2.39 -2.19
C VAL A 31 -2.35 -2.11 -1.03
N PHE A 32 -2.74 -1.21 -0.11
CA PHE A 32 -1.96 -0.91 1.08
C PHE A 32 -1.82 -2.14 1.99
N GLU A 33 -2.92 -2.84 2.28
CA GLU A 33 -2.94 -4.05 3.12
C GLU A 33 -2.11 -5.19 2.51
N GLU A 34 -2.22 -5.43 1.20
CA GLU A 34 -1.43 -6.45 0.53
C GLU A 34 0.08 -6.13 0.57
N LEU A 35 0.43 -4.86 0.44
CA LEU A 35 1.82 -4.40 0.50
C LEU A 35 2.39 -4.43 1.93
N SER A 36 1.59 -4.19 2.96
CA SER A 36 2.02 -4.29 4.36
C SER A 36 2.36 -5.73 4.74
N HIS A 37 1.75 -6.71 4.09
CA HIS A 37 2.15 -8.13 4.19
C HIS A 37 3.40 -8.48 3.36
N GLY A 38 4.07 -7.50 2.74
CA GLY A 38 5.30 -7.72 1.96
C GLY A 38 5.08 -8.35 0.58
N ARG A 39 3.83 -8.41 0.09
CA ARG A 39 3.50 -9.07 -1.18
C ARG A 39 4.07 -8.31 -2.39
N SER A 40 4.37 -9.06 -3.44
CA SER A 40 4.86 -8.49 -4.70
C SER A 40 3.74 -7.78 -5.46
N LYS A 41 4.08 -6.84 -6.35
CA LYS A 41 3.08 -6.11 -7.15
C LYS A 41 2.23 -7.02 -8.04
N VAL A 42 2.80 -8.14 -8.48
CA VAL A 42 2.10 -9.14 -9.29
C VAL A 42 1.07 -9.88 -8.42
N CYS A 43 1.47 -10.34 -7.23
CA CYS A 43 0.56 -10.97 -6.29
C CYS A 43 -0.56 -10.02 -5.84
N VAL A 44 -0.25 -8.75 -5.58
CA VAL A 44 -1.26 -7.73 -5.26
C VAL A 44 -2.22 -7.53 -6.44
N ALA A 45 -1.72 -7.50 -7.68
CA ALA A 45 -2.55 -7.37 -8.88
C ALA A 45 -3.55 -8.53 -8.99
N ASP A 46 -3.08 -9.76 -8.77
CA ASP A 46 -3.91 -10.96 -8.81
C ASP A 46 -4.97 -10.95 -7.69
N ASN A 47 -4.57 -10.65 -6.45
CA ASN A 47 -5.47 -10.65 -5.29
C ASN A 47 -6.52 -9.54 -5.36
N CYS A 48 -6.13 -8.35 -5.84
CA CYS A 48 -7.04 -7.23 -6.02
C CYS A 48 -7.81 -7.28 -7.36
N LYS A 49 -7.55 -8.29 -8.23
CA LYS A 49 -8.16 -8.45 -9.56
C LYS A 49 -8.03 -7.20 -10.45
N ILE A 50 -6.86 -6.57 -10.42
CA ILE A 50 -6.53 -5.36 -11.20
C ILE A 50 -5.21 -5.55 -11.95
N SER A 51 -4.95 -4.71 -12.95
CA SER A 51 -3.68 -4.76 -13.66
C SER A 51 -2.51 -4.29 -12.79
N VAL A 52 -1.31 -4.80 -13.08
CA VAL A 52 -0.06 -4.37 -12.43
C VAL A 52 0.19 -2.86 -12.63
N SER A 53 -0.27 -2.27 -13.75
CA SER A 53 -0.20 -0.83 -13.97
C SER A 53 -1.09 -0.04 -13.01
N THR A 54 -2.31 -0.52 -12.74
CA THR A 54 -3.20 0.07 -11.73
C THR A 54 -2.61 -0.03 -10.33
N VAL A 55 -2.02 -1.19 -9.96
CA VAL A 55 -1.28 -1.33 -8.68
C VAL A 55 -0.15 -0.31 -8.59
N ASN A 56 0.62 -0.12 -9.67
CA ASN A 56 1.70 0.87 -9.70
C ASN A 56 1.19 2.31 -9.49
N ASN A 57 0.06 2.67 -10.10
CA ASN A 57 -0.54 4.00 -9.93
C ASN A 57 -1.02 4.21 -8.49
N ARG A 58 -1.69 3.20 -7.91
CA ARG A 58 -2.11 3.22 -6.49
C ARG A 58 -0.90 3.33 -5.55
N ILE A 59 0.18 2.58 -5.79
CA ILE A 59 1.45 2.70 -5.04
C ILE A 59 2.02 4.12 -5.10
N LYS A 60 1.99 4.78 -6.26
CA LYS A 60 2.45 6.17 -6.40
C LYS A 60 1.58 7.11 -5.58
N SER A 61 0.26 6.96 -5.65
CA SER A 61 -0.68 7.77 -4.87
C SER A 61 -0.46 7.61 -3.36
N ILE A 62 -0.42 6.37 -2.87
CA ILE A 62 -0.14 6.05 -1.45
C ILE A 62 1.19 6.66 -1.01
N ARG A 63 2.24 6.54 -1.82
CA ARG A 63 3.55 7.14 -1.51
C ARG A 63 3.47 8.66 -1.41
N THR A 64 2.74 9.32 -2.31
CA THR A 64 2.54 10.77 -2.26
C THR A 64 1.83 11.18 -0.98
N LYS A 65 0.87 10.37 -0.49
CA LYS A 65 0.18 10.63 0.77
C LYS A 65 1.12 10.45 1.97
N ILE A 66 1.93 9.39 2.00
CA ILE A 66 2.95 9.18 3.04
C ILE A 66 3.95 10.33 3.10
N ASN A 67 4.40 10.84 1.96
CA ASN A 67 5.36 11.94 1.92
C ASN A 67 4.77 13.31 2.33
N LYS A 68 3.44 13.40 2.51
CA LYS A 68 2.74 14.63 2.94
C LYS A 68 2.38 14.61 4.42
N LEU A 69 2.52 13.46 5.08
CA LEU A 69 2.49 13.34 6.54
C LEU A 69 3.81 13.89 7.10
#